data_AF-A0A438KC59-F1
#
_entry.id   AF-A0A438KC59-F1
#
_cell.length_a   1.000
_cell.length_b   1.000
_cell.length_c   1.000
_cell.angle_alpha   90.00
_cell.angle_beta   90.00
_cell.angle_gamma   90.00
#
_symmetry.space_group_name_H-M   'P 1'
#
loop_
_entity.id
_entity.type
_entity.pdbx_description
1 polymer ?
#
loop_
_entity_poly.entity_id
_entity_poly.type
_entity_poly.pdbx_seq_one_letter_code
_entity_poly.pdbx_strand_id
1 'polypeptide(L)'
;MMRSVHLLVTIAFMALASSLSSAYDPSPLQDACVAVDDPKAAGLNTLGISLARVDYAPYGLNPPHTHPRATEILVVLEGTLYFNIGHTNAVAIAALSSQNPGVITIANAVLGSDPPISIDVLTKAFQLDKDVVNFLQSSSGGTTTKKQYN
;
A
#
# COMPACT_ATOMS: atom_id res chain seq x y z
N MET A 1 2.83 -38.83 29.11
CA MET A 1 1.67 -37.92 29.31
C MET A 1 2.07 -36.45 29.51
N MET A 2 3.22 -36.10 30.10
CA MET A 2 3.61 -34.69 30.34
C MET A 2 4.17 -33.92 29.13
N ARG A 3 4.74 -34.60 28.12
CA ARG A 3 5.32 -33.93 26.93
C ARG A 3 4.28 -33.27 26.02
N SER A 4 3.10 -33.88 25.88
CA SER A 4 2.00 -33.33 25.08
C SER A 4 1.34 -32.12 25.77
N VAL A 5 1.33 -32.10 27.10
CA VAL A 5 0.83 -30.95 27.89
C VAL A 5 1.77 -29.76 27.74
N HIS A 6 3.10 -29.97 27.77
CA HIS A 6 4.05 -28.89 27.48
C HIS A 6 3.92 -28.34 26.07
N LEU A 7 3.72 -29.19 25.06
CA LEU A 7 3.51 -28.74 23.68
C LEU A 7 2.26 -27.85 23.56
N LEU A 8 1.14 -28.26 24.16
CA LEU A 8 -0.10 -27.49 24.17
C LEU A 8 0.04 -26.17 24.93
N VAL A 9 0.73 -26.18 26.07
CA VAL A 9 1.00 -24.96 26.85
C VAL A 9 1.92 -24.00 26.07
N THR A 10 2.93 -24.49 25.35
CA THR A 10 3.79 -23.64 24.52
C THR A 10 3.03 -23.00 23.35
N ILE A 11 2.14 -23.74 22.69
CA ILE A 11 1.33 -23.18 21.60
C ILE A 11 0.35 -22.14 22.13
N ALA A 12 -0.27 -22.39 23.29
CA ALA A 12 -1.16 -21.42 23.95
C ALA A 12 -0.42 -20.15 24.38
N PHE A 13 0.80 -20.25 24.92
CA PHE A 13 1.62 -19.09 25.27
C PHE A 13 2.11 -18.32 24.03
N MET A 14 2.44 -19.01 22.94
CA MET A 14 2.86 -18.36 21.68
C MET A 14 1.69 -17.65 21.00
N ALA A 15 0.48 -18.22 21.08
CA ALA A 15 -0.77 -17.59 20.62
C ALA A 15 -1.19 -16.40 21.49
N LEU A 16 -0.96 -16.45 22.81
CA LEU A 16 -1.26 -15.35 23.72
C LEU A 16 -0.26 -14.18 23.60
N ALA A 17 0.95 -14.45 23.11
CA ALA A 17 1.97 -13.44 22.82
C ALA A 17 1.83 -12.80 21.42
N SER A 18 0.99 -13.36 20.53
CA SER A 18 0.71 -12.75 19.23
C SER A 18 -0.37 -11.67 19.42
N SER A 19 0.08 -10.42 19.51
CA SER A 19 -0.82 -9.26 19.54
C SER A 19 -1.61 -9.22 18.24
N LEU A 20 -2.95 -9.21 18.32
CA LEU A 20 -3.77 -8.79 17.19
C LEU A 20 -3.48 -7.29 16.97
N SER A 21 -2.65 -6.99 15.98
CA SER A 21 -2.48 -5.64 15.45
C SER A 21 -3.76 -5.26 14.72
N SER A 22 -4.52 -4.33 15.30
CA SER A 22 -5.63 -3.66 14.64
C SER A 22 -5.24 -2.19 14.49
N ALA A 23 -4.97 -1.78 13.25
CA ALA A 23 -4.79 -0.38 12.88
C ALA A 23 -6.04 0.10 12.14
N TYR A 24 -6.61 1.23 12.57
CA TYR A 24 -7.79 1.89 12.01
C TYR A 24 -7.42 3.35 11.75
N ASP A 25 -7.35 3.77 10.48
CA ASP A 25 -7.08 5.14 10.05
C ASP A 25 -8.22 5.64 9.13
N PRO A 26 -8.90 6.77 9.44
CA PRO A 26 -9.99 7.34 8.63
C PRO A 26 -9.53 8.07 7.34
N SER A 27 -8.24 8.00 6.97
CA SER A 27 -7.71 8.66 5.77
C SER A 27 -7.81 7.78 4.51
N PRO A 28 -8.16 8.31 3.33
CA PRO A 28 -8.42 7.53 2.11
C PRO A 28 -7.18 6.91 1.42
N LEU A 29 -6.00 7.01 2.05
CA LEU A 29 -4.77 6.34 1.61
C LEU A 29 -4.33 5.37 2.70
N GLN A 30 -5.05 4.26 2.83
CA GLN A 30 -4.72 3.18 3.77
C GLN A 30 -3.69 2.24 3.12
N ASP A 31 -2.40 2.52 3.33
CA ASP A 31 -1.40 1.46 3.41
C ASP A 31 -1.42 0.98 4.85
N ALA A 32 -2.08 -0.13 5.17
CA ALA A 32 -1.71 -0.84 6.39
C ALA A 32 -0.39 -1.58 6.15
N CYS A 33 0.66 -0.85 5.76
CA CYS A 33 1.99 -1.32 6.06
C CYS A 33 2.10 -1.38 7.58
N VAL A 34 2.36 -2.56 8.13
CA VAL A 34 3.04 -2.65 9.42
C VAL A 34 4.50 -2.19 9.17
N ALA A 35 4.67 -0.94 8.76
CA ALA A 35 5.90 -0.18 8.89
C ALA A 35 5.79 0.49 10.26
N VAL A 36 6.04 -0.32 11.27
CA VAL A 36 5.98 0.14 12.64
C VAL A 36 7.35 0.69 12.94
N ASP A 37 7.45 1.99 13.18
CA ASP A 37 8.61 2.62 13.85
C ASP A 37 8.67 2.22 15.34
N ASP A 38 8.14 1.06 15.69
CA ASP A 38 8.28 0.42 17.00
C ASP A 38 9.01 -0.93 16.80
N PRO A 39 10.14 -1.15 17.51
CA PRO A 39 10.93 -2.38 17.44
C PRO A 39 10.13 -3.66 17.79
N LYS A 40 8.88 -3.56 18.21
CA LYS A 40 7.98 -4.70 18.46
C LYS A 40 7.33 -5.30 17.20
N ALA A 41 7.35 -4.64 16.04
CA ALA A 41 6.96 -5.28 14.76
C ALA A 41 8.14 -5.92 14.02
N ALA A 42 9.28 -6.10 14.70
CA ALA A 42 10.49 -6.72 14.17
C ALA A 42 10.33 -8.19 13.72
N GLY A 43 9.13 -8.78 13.78
CA GLY A 43 8.88 -10.18 13.45
C GLY A 43 9.00 -10.55 11.96
N LEU A 44 8.89 -9.58 11.04
CA LEU A 44 9.04 -9.80 9.59
C LEU A 44 10.42 -9.36 9.05
N ASN A 45 11.19 -8.62 9.84
CA ASN A 45 12.55 -8.25 9.46
C ASN A 45 13.39 -9.53 9.29
N THR A 46 14.18 -9.61 8.21
CA THR A 46 14.96 -10.79 7.77
C THR A 46 14.19 -11.95 7.15
N LEU A 47 12.84 -11.97 7.22
CA LEU A 47 12.03 -12.98 6.52
C LEU A 47 11.84 -12.68 5.03
N GLY A 48 12.21 -11.47 4.58
CA GLY A 48 12.11 -11.08 3.18
C GLY A 48 10.68 -10.89 2.67
N ILE A 49 9.72 -10.67 3.55
CA ILE A 49 8.30 -10.50 3.21
C ILE A 49 7.69 -9.30 3.93
N SER A 50 6.59 -8.77 3.38
CA SER A 50 5.73 -7.78 4.05
C SER A 50 4.26 -8.03 3.73
N LEU A 51 3.36 -7.49 4.57
CA LEU A 51 1.92 -7.61 4.42
C LEU A 51 1.29 -6.22 4.50
N ALA A 52 0.26 -5.98 3.69
CA ALA A 52 -0.60 -4.81 3.81
C ALA A 52 -2.07 -5.20 3.81
N ARG A 53 -2.86 -4.56 4.67
CA ARG A 53 -4.32 -4.58 4.58
C ARG A 53 -4.79 -3.37 3.78
N VAL A 54 -5.73 -3.61 2.87
CA VAL A 54 -6.33 -2.60 2.02
C VAL A 54 -7.84 -2.64 2.19
N ASP A 55 -8.39 -1.52 2.64
CA ASP A 55 -9.83 -1.34 2.81
C ASP A 55 -10.36 -0.39 1.72
N TYR A 56 -11.26 -0.92 0.89
CA TYR A 56 -11.90 -0.20 -0.20
C TYR A 56 -13.29 0.26 0.23
N ALA A 57 -13.57 1.55 0.10
CA ALA A 57 -14.93 2.06 0.06
C ALA A 57 -15.63 1.64 -1.25
N PRO A 58 -16.96 1.76 -1.39
CA PRO A 58 -17.64 1.53 -2.65
C PRO A 58 -17.11 2.54 -3.69
N TYR A 59 -16.72 2.01 -4.84
CA TYR A 59 -16.01 2.69 -5.93
C TYR A 59 -14.61 3.22 -5.58
N GLY A 60 -14.07 2.83 -4.43
CA GLY A 60 -12.69 3.08 -4.06
C GLY A 60 -11.74 2.42 -5.06
N LEU A 61 -10.71 3.15 -5.47
CA LEU A 61 -9.78 2.71 -6.49
C LEU A 61 -8.39 2.61 -5.88
N ASN A 62 -7.72 1.49 -6.08
CA ASN A 62 -6.29 1.38 -5.83
C ASN A 62 -5.55 1.84 -7.08
N PRO A 63 -4.91 3.03 -7.08
CA PRO A 63 -4.31 3.59 -8.28
C PRO A 63 -3.32 2.63 -8.92
N PRO A 64 -3.21 2.61 -10.25
CA PRO A 64 -2.16 1.84 -10.92
C PRO A 64 -0.79 2.17 -10.34
N HIS A 65 -0.13 1.17 -9.79
CA HIS A 65 1.17 1.30 -9.14
C HIS A 65 2.01 0.04 -9.36
N THR A 66 3.28 0.13 -8.99
CA THR A 66 4.22 -1.00 -8.99
C THR A 66 5.01 -1.06 -7.70
N HIS A 67 5.48 -2.27 -7.38
CA HIS A 67 6.45 -2.51 -6.33
C HIS A 67 7.80 -2.85 -6.98
N PRO A 68 8.79 -1.93 -6.99
CA PRO A 68 10.04 -2.13 -7.73
C PRO A 68 10.88 -3.29 -7.18
N ARG A 69 10.61 -3.76 -5.96
CA ARG A 69 11.41 -4.79 -5.29
C ARG A 69 10.59 -5.99 -4.82
N ALA A 70 9.34 -6.13 -5.23
CA ALA A 70 8.50 -7.25 -4.80
C ALA A 70 7.45 -7.64 -5.83
N THR A 71 7.05 -8.90 -5.76
CA THR A 71 5.79 -9.40 -6.31
C THR A 71 4.72 -9.37 -5.23
N GLU A 72 3.47 -9.10 -5.61
CA GLU A 72 2.33 -9.06 -4.71
C GLU A 72 1.36 -10.22 -4.98
N ILE A 73 0.84 -10.83 -3.92
CA ILE A 73 -0.36 -11.67 -3.95
C ILE A 73 -1.46 -10.93 -3.17
N LEU A 74 -2.55 -10.57 -3.85
CA LEU A 74 -3.70 -9.93 -3.25
C LEU A 74 -4.83 -10.94 -3.01
N VAL A 75 -5.29 -11.04 -1.76
CA VAL A 75 -6.40 -11.90 -1.37
C VAL A 75 -7.55 -11.03 -0.87
N VAL A 76 -8.69 -11.09 -1.57
CA VAL A 76 -9.93 -10.42 -1.14
C VAL A 76 -10.57 -11.25 -0.04
N LEU A 77 -10.74 -10.66 1.14
CA LEU A 77 -11.38 -11.28 2.30
C LEU A 77 -12.88 -11.01 2.34
N GLU A 78 -13.30 -9.80 1.96
CA GLU A 78 -14.70 -9.37 1.94
C GLU A 78 -14.94 -8.44 0.74
N GLY A 79 -16.17 -8.46 0.21
CA GLY A 79 -16.60 -7.59 -0.90
C GLY A 79 -16.18 -8.09 -2.27
N THR A 80 -16.12 -7.18 -3.24
CA THR A 80 -15.73 -7.50 -4.62
C THR A 80 -14.82 -6.43 -5.19
N LEU A 81 -13.68 -6.87 -5.73
CA LEU A 81 -12.76 -6.05 -6.50
C LEU A 81 -12.87 -6.42 -7.98
N TYR A 82 -13.08 -5.43 -8.83
CA TYR A 82 -13.03 -5.55 -10.28
C TYR A 82 -12.01 -4.56 -10.83
N PHE A 83 -10.95 -5.04 -11.49
CA PHE A 83 -9.86 -4.19 -12.00
C PHE A 83 -9.33 -3.17 -10.97
N ASN A 84 -9.08 -3.60 -9.72
CA ASN A 84 -8.62 -2.74 -8.61
C ASN A 84 -9.61 -1.65 -8.15
N ILE A 85 -10.90 -1.82 -8.44
CA ILE A 85 -12.00 -0.98 -7.98
C ILE A 85 -12.91 -1.81 -7.06
N GLY A 86 -13.17 -1.30 -5.85
CA GLY A 86 -14.18 -1.88 -4.96
C GLY A 86 -15.57 -1.53 -5.45
N HIS A 87 -16.46 -2.50 -5.65
CA HIS A 87 -17.87 -2.21 -5.99
C HIS A 87 -18.78 -2.13 -4.75
N THR A 88 -18.32 -2.73 -3.66
CA THR A 88 -18.88 -2.65 -2.32
C THR A 88 -17.77 -2.19 -1.38
N ASN A 89 -18.07 -2.06 -0.09
CA ASN A 89 -17.01 -2.14 0.90
C ASN A 89 -16.26 -3.46 0.68
N ALA A 90 -14.94 -3.40 0.57
CA ALA A 90 -14.11 -4.58 0.37
C ALA A 90 -12.86 -4.51 1.22
N VAL A 91 -12.41 -5.66 1.71
CA VAL A 91 -11.18 -5.80 2.50
C VAL A 91 -10.30 -6.80 1.78
N ALA A 92 -9.05 -6.43 1.54
CA ALA A 92 -8.06 -7.31 0.93
C ALA A 92 -6.74 -7.29 1.73
N ILE A 93 -5.99 -8.40 1.64
CA ILE A 93 -4.62 -8.49 2.16
C ILE A 93 -3.68 -8.66 0.99
N ALA A 94 -2.72 -7.76 0.87
CA ALA A 94 -1.59 -7.84 -0.04
C ALA A 94 -0.39 -8.46 0.68
N ALA A 95 0.15 -9.54 0.14
CA ALA A 95 1.38 -10.16 0.61
C ALA A 95 2.49 -9.96 -0.41
N LEU A 96 3.63 -9.42 0.04
CA LEU A 96 4.74 -9.01 -0.83
C LEU A 96 6.01 -9.80 -0.51
N SER A 97 6.73 -10.18 -1.56
CA SER A 97 8.00 -10.95 -1.48
C SER A 97 9.23 -10.10 -1.13
N SER A 98 9.02 -8.98 -0.44
CA SER A 98 10.10 -8.14 0.10
C SER A 98 9.68 -7.50 1.40
N GLN A 99 10.62 -7.38 2.33
CA GLN A 99 10.46 -6.58 3.55
C GLN A 99 10.38 -5.07 3.27
N ASN A 100 10.86 -4.63 2.09
CA ASN A 100 10.80 -3.24 1.68
C ASN A 100 10.46 -3.19 0.18
N PRO A 101 9.20 -3.44 -0.21
CA PRO A 101 8.79 -3.55 -1.61
C PRO A 101 8.94 -2.23 -2.38
N GLY A 102 8.75 -1.10 -1.68
CA GLY A 102 8.62 0.23 -2.28
C GLY A 102 7.30 0.37 -3.04
N VAL A 103 6.80 1.59 -3.24
CA VAL A 103 5.56 1.83 -3.98
C VAL A 103 5.81 2.96 -4.98
N ILE A 104 5.47 2.74 -6.24
CA ILE A 104 5.50 3.78 -7.28
C ILE A 104 4.12 3.87 -7.90
N THR A 105 3.35 4.90 -7.53
CA THR A 105 2.07 5.19 -8.19
C THR A 105 2.34 5.87 -9.53
N ILE A 106 1.73 5.37 -10.60
CA ILE A 106 2.05 5.79 -11.98
C ILE A 106 1.71 7.26 -12.18
N ALA A 107 0.54 7.71 -11.72
CA ALA A 107 0.11 9.11 -11.86
C ALA A 107 1.06 10.08 -11.14
N ASN A 108 1.49 9.76 -9.91
CA ASN A 108 2.42 10.61 -9.18
C ASN A 108 3.82 10.60 -9.83
N ALA A 109 4.31 9.44 -10.26
CA ALA A 109 5.62 9.35 -10.92
C ALA A 109 5.69 10.16 -12.23
N VAL A 110 4.60 10.15 -13.02
CA VAL A 110 4.55 10.80 -14.33
C VAL A 110 4.16 12.28 -14.23
N LEU A 111 3.15 12.61 -13.42
CA LEU A 111 2.52 13.93 -13.40
C LEU A 111 2.78 14.73 -12.11
N GLY A 112 3.13 14.06 -11.00
CA GLY A 112 3.36 14.67 -9.68
C GLY A 112 4.80 14.59 -9.18
N SER A 113 5.76 14.28 -10.06
CA SER A 113 7.17 14.14 -9.69
C SER A 113 7.81 15.49 -9.32
N ASP A 114 8.84 15.43 -8.48
CA ASP A 114 9.64 16.58 -8.06
C ASP A 114 11.13 16.33 -8.36
N PRO A 115 11.76 17.08 -9.29
CA PRO A 115 11.16 18.13 -10.12
C PRO A 115 10.18 17.55 -11.17
N PRO A 116 9.19 18.33 -11.64
CA PRO A 116 8.23 17.86 -12.65
C PRO A 116 8.90 17.45 -13.96
N ILE A 117 8.40 16.39 -14.59
CA ILE A 117 8.78 16.04 -15.96
C ILE A 117 8.39 17.18 -16.90
N SER A 118 9.30 17.52 -17.83
CA SER A 118 9.07 18.59 -18.82
C SER A 118 7.76 18.39 -19.58
N ILE A 119 6.98 19.46 -19.68
CA ILE A 119 5.71 19.50 -20.42
C ILE A 119 5.92 19.04 -21.86
N ASP A 120 7.02 19.41 -22.52
CA ASP A 120 7.27 19.02 -23.91
C ASP A 120 7.45 17.50 -24.05
N VAL A 121 8.09 16.84 -23.07
CA VAL A 121 8.25 15.38 -23.06
C VAL A 121 6.89 14.71 -22.87
N LEU A 122 6.09 15.16 -21.91
CA LEU A 122 4.77 14.59 -21.64
C LEU A 122 3.79 14.83 -22.81
N THR A 123 3.78 16.03 -23.38
CA THR A 123 3.00 16.39 -24.58
C THR A 123 3.32 15.44 -25.73
N LYS A 124 4.60 15.15 -25.96
CA LYS A 124 5.02 14.22 -27.03
C LYS A 124 4.73 12.76 -26.68
N ALA A 125 4.96 12.34 -25.45
CA ALA A 125 4.77 10.95 -25.02
C ALA A 125 3.29 10.55 -25.03
N PHE A 126 2.41 11.42 -24.55
CA PHE A 126 0.97 11.15 -24.42
C PHE A 126 0.14 11.71 -25.57
N GLN A 127 0.76 12.46 -26.50
CA GLN A 127 0.08 13.12 -27.62
C GLN A 127 -1.06 14.05 -27.16
N LEU A 128 -0.78 14.81 -26.09
CA LEU A 128 -1.73 15.75 -25.48
C LEU A 128 -1.32 17.19 -25.76
N ASP A 129 -2.26 18.12 -25.66
CA ASP A 129 -1.96 19.55 -25.67
C ASP A 129 -1.25 19.97 -24.38
N LYS A 130 -0.40 21.00 -24.48
CA LYS A 130 0.37 21.52 -23.35
C LYS A 130 -0.53 21.95 -22.18
N ASP A 131 -1.69 22.53 -22.48
CA ASP A 131 -2.65 22.99 -21.47
C ASP A 131 -3.26 21.82 -20.70
N VAL A 132 -3.49 20.68 -21.37
CA VAL A 132 -3.98 19.44 -20.72
C VAL A 132 -2.90 18.90 -19.80
N VAL A 133 -1.64 18.85 -20.25
CA VAL A 133 -0.52 18.38 -19.41
C VAL A 133 -0.36 19.28 -18.18
N ASN A 134 -0.42 20.60 -18.36
CA ASN A 134 -0.36 21.56 -17.26
C ASN A 134 -1.49 21.35 -16.24
N PHE A 135 -2.72 21.20 -16.74
CA PHE A 135 -3.87 20.91 -15.89
C PHE A 135 -3.68 19.61 -15.11
N LEU A 136 -3.24 18.55 -15.78
CA LEU A 136 -2.99 17.25 -15.15
C LEU A 136 -1.92 17.33 -14.07
N GLN A 137 -0.76 17.95 -14.36
CA GLN A 137 0.31 18.13 -13.37
C GLN A 137 -0.14 18.95 -12.16
N SER A 138 -0.94 20.00 -12.37
CA SER A 138 -1.51 20.81 -11.28
C SER A 138 -2.53 20.04 -10.43
N SER A 139 -3.26 19.10 -11.04
CA SER A 139 -4.25 18.27 -10.36
C SER A 139 -3.62 17.10 -9.61
N SER A 140 -2.43 16.64 -10.02
CA SER A 140 -1.73 15.48 -9.46
C SER A 140 -0.79 15.79 -8.29
N GLY A 141 -1.03 16.87 -7.54
CA GLY A 141 -0.20 17.26 -6.39
C GLY A 141 1.15 17.88 -6.76
N GLY A 142 1.40 18.09 -8.06
CA GLY A 142 2.57 18.79 -8.56
C GLY A 142 2.38 20.30 -8.47
N THR A 143 3.13 20.90 -7.54
CA THR A 143 3.50 22.33 -7.41
C THR A 143 2.73 23.19 -6.37
N THR A 144 3.48 23.64 -5.36
CA THR A 144 3.29 24.80 -4.43
C THR A 144 2.64 24.66 -3.05
N THR A 145 2.21 23.49 -2.58
CA THR A 145 1.98 23.30 -1.13
C THR A 145 2.58 21.99 -0.67
N LYS A 146 3.61 22.07 0.18
CA LYS A 146 3.98 20.95 1.03
C LYS A 146 2.73 20.55 1.82
N LYS A 147 2.08 19.45 1.47
CA LYS A 147 1.50 18.61 2.52
C LYS A 147 2.70 18.00 3.23
N GLN A 148 3.13 18.73 4.27
CA GLN A 148 4.03 18.24 5.28
C GLN A 148 3.37 16.98 5.84
N TYR A 149 3.89 15.82 5.48
CA TYR A 149 3.64 14.61 6.25
C TYR A 149 4.33 14.86 7.60
N ASN A 150 3.52 15.16 8.61
CA ASN A 150 3.88 15.05 10.01
C ASN A 150 3.41 13.68 10.50
#